data_AF-A0AAJ6X5P7-F1
#
_entry.id   AF-A0AAJ6X5P7-F1
#
_cell.length_a   1.000
_cell.length_b   1.000
_cell.length_c   1.000
_cell.angle_alpha   90.00
_cell.angle_beta   90.00
_cell.angle_gamma   90.00
#
_symmetry.space_group_name_H-M   'P 1'
#
loop_
_entity.id
_entity.type
_entity.pdbx_description
1 polymer ?
#
loop_
_entity_poly.entity_id
_entity_poly.type
_entity_poly.pdbx_seq_one_letter_code
_entity_poly.pdbx_strand_id
1 'polypeptide(L)'
;MLRDNGFQKIKLFDADSATLNALANSGIQVMVGIPNDMLYNLANSEQAADTWVAKNVSSHISSGGADIRYIAIRNEPFLSSYNGSFLGTTLPALWNIQSALTKAELITWVKVTVPLNADVYESPTNLPSDGDFRSDIHDLMLLIVKFLSHTGAPFIIEQCNGLSFMFKHVVLITGVPFTSM
;
A
#
# COMPACT_ATOMS: atom_id res chain seq x y z
N MET A 1 2.16 25.26 4.42
CA MET A 1 2.57 24.46 5.60
C MET A 1 3.39 23.23 5.22
N LEU A 2 2.84 22.19 4.57
CA LEU A 2 3.60 20.95 4.29
C LEU A 2 4.87 21.19 3.45
N ARG A 3 4.72 21.89 2.32
CA ARG A 3 5.84 22.26 1.44
C ARG A 3 6.87 23.14 2.16
N ASP A 4 6.38 24.13 2.89
CA ASP A 4 7.23 25.08 3.63
C ASP A 4 8.04 24.39 4.73
N ASN A 5 7.60 23.23 5.20
CA ASN A 5 8.31 22.39 6.18
C ASN A 5 9.11 21.24 5.52
N GLY A 6 9.25 21.25 4.19
CA GLY A 6 10.07 20.28 3.46
C GLY A 6 9.46 18.88 3.30
N PHE A 7 8.16 18.70 3.57
CA PHE A 7 7.50 17.43 3.33
C PHE A 7 7.33 17.18 1.82
N GLN A 8 7.84 16.04 1.36
CA GLN A 8 7.82 15.65 -0.06
C GLN A 8 6.89 14.46 -0.34
N LYS A 9 6.53 13.70 0.69
CA LYS A 9 5.68 12.52 0.58
C LYS A 9 4.71 12.48 1.74
N ILE A 10 3.47 12.05 1.48
CA ILE A 10 2.45 11.85 2.51
C ILE A 10 1.67 10.56 2.24
N LYS A 11 1.09 10.03 3.30
CA LYS A 11 0.13 8.93 3.25
C LYS A 11 -1.23 9.43 3.74
N LEU A 12 -2.26 9.20 2.93
CA LEU A 12 -3.66 9.43 3.26
C LEU A 12 -4.32 8.07 3.52
N PHE A 13 -5.24 8.02 4.48
CA PHE A 13 -5.96 6.78 4.82
C PHE A 13 -7.04 6.43 3.79
N ASP A 14 -7.49 7.42 3.04
CA ASP A 14 -8.44 7.28 1.94
C ASP A 14 -8.00 8.15 0.75
N ALA A 15 -8.82 8.16 -0.29
CA ALA A 15 -8.66 9.02 -1.45
C ALA A 15 -9.66 10.18 -1.41
N ASP A 16 -9.70 10.93 -0.30
CA ASP A 16 -10.55 12.11 -0.18
C ASP A 16 -10.24 13.15 -1.28
N SER A 17 -11.25 13.45 -2.09
CA SER A 17 -11.10 14.33 -3.25
C SER A 17 -10.74 15.77 -2.86
N ALA A 18 -11.24 16.28 -1.73
CA ALA A 18 -10.92 17.64 -1.30
C ALA A 18 -9.43 17.77 -0.94
N THR A 19 -8.91 16.78 -0.22
CA THR A 19 -7.50 16.68 0.16
C THR A 19 -6.61 16.51 -1.06
N LEU A 20 -6.95 15.60 -1.98
CA LEU A 20 -6.20 15.40 -3.23
C LEU A 20 -6.18 16.67 -4.10
N ASN A 21 -7.30 17.37 -4.22
CA ASN A 21 -7.37 18.62 -4.94
C ASN A 21 -6.53 19.73 -4.29
N ALA A 22 -6.47 19.78 -2.95
CA ALA A 22 -5.60 20.71 -2.23
C ALA A 22 -4.10 20.41 -2.43
N LEU A 23 -3.76 19.16 -2.76
CA LEU A 23 -2.39 18.71 -3.05
C LEU A 23 -2.03 18.84 -4.54
N ALA A 24 -2.97 19.23 -5.39
CA ALA A 24 -2.72 19.47 -6.81
C ALA A 24 -1.62 20.54 -6.99
N ASN A 25 -0.73 20.36 -7.97
CA ASN A 25 0.44 21.22 -8.21
C ASN A 25 1.43 21.37 -7.05
N SER A 26 1.29 20.60 -5.96
CA SER A 26 2.19 20.72 -4.81
C SER A 26 3.55 20.06 -5.05
N GLY A 27 3.61 19.06 -5.94
CA GLY A 27 4.75 18.17 -6.13
C GLY A 27 4.96 17.17 -4.98
N ILE A 28 4.05 17.13 -4.00
CA ILE A 28 4.09 16.16 -2.91
C ILE A 28 3.56 14.83 -3.42
N GLN A 29 4.34 13.77 -3.28
CA GLN A 29 3.94 12.41 -3.63
C GLN A 29 2.94 11.87 -2.61
N VAL A 30 1.86 11.26 -3.09
CA VAL A 30 0.76 10.80 -2.26
C VAL A 30 0.64 9.29 -2.37
N MET A 31 0.53 8.63 -1.22
CA MET A 31 -0.04 7.30 -1.09
C MET A 31 -1.49 7.44 -0.60
N VAL A 32 -2.43 6.82 -1.31
CA VAL A 32 -3.85 6.80 -0.90
C VAL A 32 -4.23 5.41 -0.39
N GLY A 33 -4.95 5.35 0.72
CA GLY A 33 -5.48 4.10 1.27
C GLY A 33 -6.81 3.72 0.66
N ILE A 34 -7.10 2.42 0.68
CA ILE A 34 -8.43 1.88 0.44
C ILE A 34 -9.13 1.66 1.80
N PRO A 35 -10.27 2.31 2.05
CA PRO A 35 -11.07 2.08 3.25
C PRO A 35 -11.50 0.61 3.43
N ASN A 36 -11.60 0.18 4.68
CA ASN A 36 -11.86 -1.23 5.04
C ASN A 36 -13.19 -1.76 4.51
N ASP A 37 -14.23 -0.93 4.52
CA ASP A 37 -15.59 -1.24 4.07
C ASP A 37 -15.66 -1.49 2.55
N MET A 38 -14.73 -0.92 1.78
CA MET A 38 -14.66 -1.14 0.33
C MET A 38 -13.92 -2.43 -0.04
N LEU A 39 -13.04 -2.93 0.84
CA LEU A 39 -12.10 -3.99 0.51
C LEU A 39 -12.80 -5.28 0.06
N TYR A 40 -13.90 -5.67 0.73
CA TYR A 40 -14.65 -6.85 0.34
C TYR A 40 -15.22 -6.74 -1.08
N ASN A 41 -15.80 -5.59 -1.43
CA ASN A 41 -16.35 -5.37 -2.76
C ASN A 41 -15.25 -5.39 -3.83
N LEU A 42 -14.12 -4.71 -3.55
CA LEU A 42 -12.98 -4.65 -4.46
C LEU A 42 -12.30 -6.00 -4.66
N ALA A 43 -12.30 -6.87 -3.64
CA ALA A 43 -11.81 -8.24 -3.74
C ALA A 43 -12.67 -9.13 -4.64
N ASN A 44 -13.99 -8.89 -4.66
CA ASN A 44 -14.96 -9.77 -5.32
C ASN A 44 -15.54 -9.23 -6.64
N SER A 45 -15.17 -8.01 -7.04
CA SER A 45 -15.66 -7.39 -8.27
C SER A 45 -14.57 -6.55 -8.95
N GLU A 46 -14.09 -7.03 -10.10
CA GLU A 46 -13.19 -6.26 -10.96
C GLU A 46 -13.80 -4.93 -11.38
N GLN A 47 -15.10 -4.91 -11.68
CA GLN A 47 -15.80 -3.67 -12.06
C GLN A 47 -15.81 -2.64 -10.93
N ALA A 48 -15.91 -3.10 -9.67
CA ALA A 48 -15.80 -2.21 -8.53
C ALA A 48 -14.39 -1.62 -8.43
N ALA A 49 -13.34 -2.42 -8.70
CA ALA A 49 -11.96 -1.94 -8.73
C ALA A 49 -11.71 -0.95 -9.88
N ASP A 50 -12.21 -1.24 -11.07
CA ASP A 50 -12.14 -0.35 -12.23
C ASP A 50 -12.80 1.01 -11.91
N THR A 51 -13.99 0.97 -11.31
CA THR A 51 -14.73 2.18 -10.90
C THR A 51 -13.97 2.96 -9.81
N TRP A 52 -13.39 2.25 -8.83
CA TRP A 52 -12.63 2.89 -7.76
C TRP A 52 -11.38 3.59 -8.30
N VAL A 53 -10.60 2.93 -9.16
CA VAL A 53 -9.40 3.53 -9.77
C VAL A 53 -9.78 4.74 -10.62
N ALA A 54 -10.81 4.61 -11.47
CA ALA A 54 -11.27 5.72 -12.31
C ALA A 54 -11.68 6.94 -11.47
N LYS A 55 -12.45 6.72 -10.39
CA LYS A 55 -12.98 7.78 -9.53
C LYS A 55 -11.93 8.42 -8.63
N ASN A 56 -11.04 7.63 -8.04
CA ASN A 56 -10.20 8.07 -6.93
C ASN A 56 -8.73 8.29 -7.33
N VAL A 57 -8.33 7.82 -8.51
CA VAL A 57 -6.94 7.91 -8.98
C VAL A 57 -6.90 8.63 -10.32
N SER A 58 -7.52 8.07 -11.36
CA SER A 58 -7.44 8.62 -12.72
C SER A 58 -8.00 10.05 -12.81
N SER A 59 -9.05 10.36 -12.07
CA SER A 59 -9.66 11.71 -12.01
C SER A 59 -8.75 12.79 -11.43
N HIS A 60 -7.76 12.40 -10.61
CA HIS A 60 -6.87 13.31 -9.88
C HIS A 60 -5.46 13.37 -10.48
N ILE A 61 -5.08 12.42 -11.34
CA ILE A 61 -3.80 12.42 -12.07
C ILE A 61 -4.02 13.10 -13.43
N SER A 62 -3.80 14.41 -13.47
CA SER A 62 -3.82 15.22 -14.69
C SER A 62 -2.62 16.16 -14.73
N SER A 63 -2.46 16.92 -15.81
CA SER A 63 -1.44 17.98 -15.86
C SER A 63 -1.74 19.02 -14.77
N GLY A 64 -0.94 18.99 -13.71
CA GLY A 64 -1.14 19.81 -12.51
C GLY A 64 -2.04 19.19 -11.44
N GLY A 65 -2.42 17.92 -11.57
CA GLY A 65 -3.15 17.16 -10.56
C GLY A 65 -2.30 16.77 -9.35
N ALA A 66 -2.84 15.88 -8.51
CA ALA A 66 -2.11 15.32 -7.37
C ALA A 66 -1.07 14.29 -7.85
N ASP A 67 0.13 14.26 -7.24
CA ASP A 67 1.15 13.27 -7.57
C ASP A 67 0.92 11.94 -6.81
N ILE A 68 -0.14 11.23 -7.17
CA ILE A 68 -0.45 9.91 -6.57
C ILE A 68 0.54 8.88 -7.12
N ARG A 69 1.29 8.24 -6.22
CA ARG A 69 2.32 7.24 -6.55
C ARG A 69 1.99 5.84 -6.08
N TYR A 70 1.20 5.75 -5.00
CA TYR A 70 0.92 4.48 -4.36
C TYR A 70 -0.54 4.36 -3.95
N ILE A 71 -1.08 3.15 -4.10
CA ILE A 71 -2.35 2.75 -3.52
C ILE A 71 -2.06 1.70 -2.44
N ALA A 72 -2.53 1.94 -1.23
CA ALA A 72 -2.40 1.02 -0.11
C ALA A 72 -3.69 0.19 0.05
N ILE A 73 -3.58 -1.13 -0.15
CA ILE A 73 -4.65 -2.07 0.18
C ILE A 73 -4.69 -2.23 1.69
N ARG A 74 -5.60 -1.48 2.34
CA ARG A 74 -5.82 -1.46 3.78
C ARG A 74 -4.59 -1.00 4.59
N ASN A 75 -4.81 -0.58 5.83
CA ASN A 75 -3.72 -0.44 6.80
C ASN A 75 -3.58 -1.74 7.59
N GLU A 76 -2.42 -2.40 7.50
CA GLU A 76 -2.04 -3.52 8.36
C GLU A 76 -3.09 -4.67 8.38
N PRO A 77 -3.42 -5.27 7.22
CA PRO A 77 -4.48 -6.30 7.07
C PRO A 77 -4.30 -7.53 7.97
N PHE A 78 -3.09 -7.83 8.39
CA PHE A 78 -2.73 -9.08 9.04
C PHE A 78 -2.35 -8.94 10.52
N LEU A 79 -2.72 -7.81 11.15
CA LEU A 79 -2.64 -7.70 12.60
C LEU A 79 -3.37 -8.87 13.25
N SER A 80 -2.73 -9.50 14.23
CA SER A 80 -3.29 -10.63 14.96
C SER A 80 -4.66 -10.30 15.59
N SER A 81 -4.85 -9.03 15.99
CA SER A 81 -6.10 -8.51 16.55
C SER A 81 -7.30 -8.54 15.60
N TYR A 82 -7.07 -8.63 14.28
CA TYR A 82 -8.15 -8.77 13.29
C TYR A 82 -8.59 -10.21 13.07
N ASN A 83 -7.95 -11.18 13.73
CA ASN A 83 -8.34 -12.60 13.72
C ASN A 83 -8.64 -13.13 12.30
N GLY A 84 -7.76 -12.81 11.35
CA GLY A 84 -7.85 -13.30 9.97
C GLY A 84 -8.92 -12.65 9.08
N SER A 85 -9.61 -11.59 9.53
CA SER A 85 -10.73 -10.96 8.80
C SER A 85 -10.43 -10.53 7.37
N PHE A 86 -9.15 -10.31 7.02
CA PHE A 86 -8.72 -9.79 5.72
C PHE A 86 -7.85 -10.74 4.91
N LEU A 87 -7.63 -11.98 5.39
CA LEU A 87 -6.79 -12.96 4.70
C LEU A 87 -7.35 -13.33 3.32
N GLY A 88 -8.67 -13.52 3.25
CA GLY A 88 -9.35 -13.88 2.00
C GLY A 88 -9.61 -12.72 1.03
N THR A 89 -9.42 -11.46 1.45
CA THR A 89 -9.79 -10.28 0.64
C THR A 89 -8.60 -9.45 0.19
N THR A 90 -7.49 -9.44 0.94
CA THR A 90 -6.34 -8.58 0.67
C THR A 90 -5.68 -8.89 -0.69
N LEU A 91 -5.31 -10.15 -0.94
CA LEU A 91 -4.64 -10.53 -2.18
C LEU A 91 -5.55 -10.39 -3.42
N PRO A 92 -6.83 -10.82 -3.40
CA PRO A 92 -7.73 -10.56 -4.53
C PRO A 92 -7.94 -9.08 -4.82
N ALA A 93 -8.10 -8.23 -3.79
CA ALA A 93 -8.21 -6.78 -3.99
C ALA A 93 -6.94 -6.17 -4.58
N LEU A 94 -5.77 -6.64 -4.13
CA LEU A 94 -4.47 -6.24 -4.67
C LEU A 94 -4.37 -6.54 -6.18
N TRP A 95 -4.79 -7.74 -6.60
CA TRP A 95 -4.86 -8.12 -8.01
C TRP A 95 -5.88 -7.29 -8.81
N ASN A 96 -7.08 -7.10 -8.29
CA ASN A 96 -8.11 -6.36 -9.00
C ASN A 96 -7.73 -4.89 -9.20
N ILE A 97 -7.12 -4.25 -8.20
CA ILE A 97 -6.61 -2.87 -8.33
C ILE A 97 -5.45 -2.81 -9.32
N GLN A 98 -4.54 -3.79 -9.34
CA GLN A 98 -3.48 -3.87 -10.35
C GLN A 98 -4.03 -4.04 -11.77
N SER A 99 -5.08 -4.85 -11.93
CA SER A 99 -5.78 -5.03 -13.20
C SER A 99 -6.41 -3.71 -13.64
N ALA A 100 -7.12 -3.03 -12.74
CA ALA A 100 -7.73 -1.72 -13.00
C ALA A 100 -6.70 -0.65 -13.38
N LEU A 101 -5.54 -0.59 -12.69
CA LEU A 101 -4.43 0.30 -13.06
C LEU A 101 -3.88 -0.03 -14.46
N THR A 102 -3.81 -1.31 -14.82
CA THR A 102 -3.37 -1.75 -16.16
C THR A 102 -4.34 -1.26 -17.23
N LYS A 103 -5.65 -1.47 -17.03
CA LYS A 103 -6.71 -1.00 -17.94
C LYS A 103 -6.72 0.52 -18.09
N ALA A 104 -6.38 1.25 -17.02
CA ALA A 104 -6.27 2.70 -17.02
C ALA A 104 -4.91 3.23 -17.52
N GLU A 105 -3.99 2.34 -17.92
CA GLU A 105 -2.63 2.67 -18.38
C GLU A 105 -1.77 3.44 -17.35
N LEU A 106 -2.05 3.26 -16.05
CA LEU A 106 -1.40 3.99 -14.96
C LEU A 106 -0.24 3.23 -14.30
N ILE A 107 0.04 1.99 -14.70
CA ILE A 107 0.99 1.08 -14.03
C ILE A 107 2.45 1.54 -14.03
N THR A 108 2.81 2.48 -14.89
CA THR A 108 4.15 3.11 -14.94
C THR A 108 4.28 4.23 -13.91
N TRP A 109 3.16 4.78 -13.44
CA TRP A 109 3.11 5.93 -12.54
C TRP A 109 2.69 5.55 -11.12
N VAL A 110 1.68 4.69 -10.99
CA VAL A 110 1.06 4.29 -9.73
C VAL A 110 1.33 2.81 -9.47
N LYS A 111 1.77 2.49 -8.24
CA LYS A 111 1.95 1.11 -7.77
C LYS A 111 0.97 0.79 -6.65
N VAL A 112 0.45 -0.43 -6.64
CA VAL A 112 -0.38 -0.91 -5.53
C VAL A 112 0.47 -1.73 -4.57
N THR A 113 0.28 -1.54 -3.27
CA THR A 113 1.04 -2.21 -2.22
C THR A 113 0.14 -2.51 -1.01
N VAL A 114 0.68 -3.25 -0.06
CA VAL A 114 0.04 -3.59 1.21
C VAL A 114 0.95 -3.09 2.34
N PRO A 115 0.60 -2.00 3.04
CA PRO A 115 1.27 -1.61 4.28
C PRO A 115 1.00 -2.64 5.37
N LEU A 116 2.07 -3.20 5.94
CA LEU A 116 2.01 -4.30 6.90
C LEU A 116 2.60 -3.85 8.23
N ASN A 117 2.07 -4.34 9.35
CA ASN A 117 2.70 -4.13 10.64
C ASN A 117 3.90 -5.08 10.82
N ALA A 118 4.88 -4.72 11.64
CA ALA A 118 5.98 -5.62 12.01
C ALA A 118 5.51 -6.96 12.64
N ASP A 119 4.28 -7.03 13.20
CA ASP A 119 3.60 -8.23 13.68
C ASP A 119 3.43 -9.33 12.59
N VAL A 120 3.68 -9.04 11.31
CA VAL A 120 3.70 -10.11 10.28
C VAL A 120 4.95 -11.00 10.36
N TYR A 121 5.95 -10.61 11.16
CA TYR A 121 7.19 -11.36 11.35
C TYR A 121 7.25 -12.04 12.71
N GLU A 122 7.85 -13.22 12.74
CA GLU A 122 8.27 -13.91 13.96
C GLU A 122 9.74 -14.30 13.87
N SER A 123 10.41 -14.36 15.02
CA SER A 123 11.78 -14.83 15.12
C SER A 123 11.89 -15.71 16.37
N PRO A 124 12.31 -16.98 16.24
CA PRO A 124 12.49 -17.87 17.38
C PRO A 124 13.52 -17.36 18.39
N THR A 125 14.55 -16.62 17.95
CA THR A 125 15.63 -16.14 18.82
C THR A 125 15.63 -14.63 19.06
N ASN A 126 14.62 -13.90 18.55
CA ASN A 126 14.56 -12.43 18.51
C ASN A 126 15.73 -11.77 17.75
N LEU A 127 16.36 -12.49 16.82
CA LEU A 127 17.38 -11.94 15.95
C LEU A 127 16.78 -11.57 14.59
N PRO A 128 17.27 -10.52 13.92
CA PRO A 128 16.79 -10.21 12.57
C PRO A 128 17.14 -11.30 11.53
N SER A 129 18.21 -12.06 11.76
CA SER A 129 18.74 -13.05 10.80
C SER A 129 17.92 -14.34 10.71
N ASP A 130 17.15 -14.67 11.74
CA ASP A 130 16.25 -15.83 11.77
C ASP A 130 14.77 -15.41 11.73
N GLY A 131 14.51 -14.16 11.33
CA GLY A 131 13.15 -13.65 11.14
C GLY A 131 12.48 -14.28 9.92
N ASP A 132 11.25 -14.71 10.08
CA ASP A 132 10.39 -15.25 9.03
C ASP A 132 8.98 -14.66 9.14
N PHE A 133 8.13 -14.83 8.13
CA PHE A 133 6.71 -14.50 8.24
C PHE A 133 6.03 -15.44 9.21
N ARG A 134 5.06 -14.93 9.97
CA ARG A 134 4.29 -15.77 10.88
C ARG A 134 3.67 -16.96 10.16
N SER A 135 3.75 -18.13 10.79
CA SER A 135 3.23 -19.39 10.25
C SER A 135 1.77 -19.35 9.77
N ASP A 136 0.89 -18.57 10.40
CA ASP A 136 -0.54 -18.45 10.04
C ASP A 136 -0.80 -17.71 8.71
N ILE A 137 0.16 -16.90 8.25
CA ILE A 137 0.05 -16.07 7.04
C ILE A 137 1.20 -16.27 6.05
N HIS A 138 2.14 -17.16 6.35
CA HIS A 138 3.39 -17.35 5.61
C HIS A 138 3.17 -17.50 4.09
N ASP A 139 2.31 -18.44 3.67
CA ASP A 139 2.08 -18.68 2.24
C ASP A 139 1.40 -17.49 1.54
N LEU A 140 0.48 -16.83 2.23
CA LEU A 140 -0.17 -15.61 1.73
C LEU A 140 0.86 -14.48 1.56
N MET A 141 1.76 -14.33 2.53
CA MET A 141 2.84 -13.34 2.48
C MET A 141 3.80 -13.61 1.33
N LEU A 142 4.17 -14.87 1.07
CA LEU A 142 4.98 -15.23 -0.10
C LEU A 142 4.28 -14.87 -1.42
N LEU A 143 2.96 -15.08 -1.52
CA LEU A 143 2.20 -14.67 -2.70
C LEU A 143 2.20 -13.14 -2.90
N ILE A 144 2.00 -12.39 -1.81
CA ILE A 144 2.03 -10.92 -1.84
C ILE A 144 3.42 -10.42 -2.22
N VAL A 145 4.48 -10.96 -1.62
CA VAL A 145 5.86 -10.58 -1.93
C VAL A 145 6.20 -10.88 -3.38
N LYS A 146 5.82 -12.06 -3.90
CA LYS A 146 5.97 -12.40 -5.32
C LYS A 146 5.23 -11.41 -6.22
N PHE A 147 4.01 -11.05 -5.87
CA PHE A 147 3.23 -10.04 -6.60
C PHE A 147 3.92 -8.67 -6.61
N LEU A 148 4.39 -8.19 -5.46
CA LEU A 148 5.06 -6.88 -5.34
C LEU A 148 6.36 -6.86 -6.13
N SER A 149 7.14 -7.95 -6.06
CA SER A 149 8.35 -8.12 -6.86
C SER A 149 8.05 -8.10 -8.37
N HIS A 150 6.98 -8.77 -8.81
CA HIS A 150 6.60 -8.81 -10.22
C HIS A 150 6.15 -7.44 -10.75
N THR A 151 5.44 -6.67 -9.93
CA THR A 151 4.90 -5.34 -10.32
C THR A 151 5.86 -4.18 -10.09
N GLY A 152 7.00 -4.45 -9.43
CA GLY A 152 7.97 -3.45 -8.99
C GLY A 152 7.41 -2.53 -7.89
N ALA A 153 6.41 -3.00 -7.15
CA ALA A 153 5.84 -2.27 -6.02
C ALA A 153 6.70 -2.46 -4.76
N PRO A 154 6.81 -1.44 -3.90
CA PRO A 154 7.57 -1.57 -2.67
C PRO A 154 6.84 -2.46 -1.68
N PHE A 155 7.62 -3.20 -0.88
CA PHE A 155 7.15 -3.85 0.33
C PHE A 155 7.25 -2.84 1.49
N ILE A 156 6.16 -2.62 2.23
CA ILE A 156 6.07 -1.55 3.23
C ILE A 156 5.76 -2.14 4.59
N ILE A 157 6.67 -1.87 5.55
CA ILE A 157 6.46 -2.16 6.97
C ILE A 157 6.19 -0.87 7.72
N GLU A 158 5.12 -0.88 8.51
CA GLU A 158 4.77 0.12 9.50
C GLU A 158 5.16 -0.40 10.88
N GLN A 159 5.96 0.39 11.59
CA GLN A 159 6.37 0.08 12.94
C GLN A 159 5.72 1.09 13.88
N CYS A 160 4.65 0.67 14.56
CA CYS A 160 4.00 1.46 15.59
C CYS A 160 4.56 1.03 16.97
N ASN A 161 5.76 1.50 17.31
CA ASN A 161 6.23 1.40 18.69
C ASN A 161 5.67 2.60 19.47
N GLY A 162 5.01 2.34 20.60
CA GLY A 162 4.59 3.39 21.52
C GLY A 162 5.79 4.28 21.90
N LEU A 163 5.59 5.60 21.76
CA LEU A 163 6.54 6.70 21.95
C LEU A 163 7.46 7.03 20.76
N SER A 164 7.12 8.18 20.16
CA SER A 164 7.96 9.04 19.32
C SER A 164 8.40 8.42 18.00
N PHE A 165 7.81 8.88 16.89
CA PHE A 165 8.54 9.65 15.88
C PHE A 165 7.54 10.14 14.82
N MET A 166 7.34 11.46 14.77
CA MET A 166 6.91 12.14 13.55
C MET A 166 7.79 11.67 12.40
N PHE A 167 7.18 11.43 11.23
CA PHE A 167 7.81 11.10 9.95
C PHE A 167 9.13 11.86 9.72
N LYS A 168 10.22 11.26 10.19
CA LYS A 168 11.60 11.65 9.93
C LYS A 168 12.32 10.33 9.76
N HIS A 169 12.86 10.12 8.57
CA HIS A 169 13.43 8.88 8.04
C HIS A 169 12.37 7.94 7.44
N VAL A 170 12.09 8.22 6.16
CA VAL A 170 12.30 7.27 5.07
C VAL A 170 12.31 5.81 5.56
N VAL A 171 11.16 5.14 5.47
CA VAL A 171 11.17 3.69 5.28
C VAL A 171 11.98 3.48 4.00
N LEU A 172 13.11 2.77 4.10
CA LEU A 172 13.93 2.42 2.95
C LEU A 172 13.02 1.73 1.92
N ILE A 173 12.80 2.41 0.80
CA ILE A 173 12.48 1.74 -0.47
C ILE A 173 13.80 1.09 -0.92
N THR A 174 14.26 0.08 -0.20
CA THR A 174 15.25 -0.85 -0.76
C THR A 174 14.47 -1.94 -1.43
N GLY A 175 14.39 -1.86 -2.76
CA GLY A 175 14.15 -3.06 -3.56
C GLY A 175 15.27 -4.02 -3.25
N VAL A 176 15.00 -4.99 -2.38
CA VAL A 176 15.85 -6.18 -2.29
C VAL A 176 15.53 -6.98 -3.54
N PRO A 177 16.47 -7.18 -4.47
CA PRO A 177 16.24 -8.06 -5.59
C PRO A 177 16.03 -9.47 -5.03
N PHE A 178 14.82 -10.02 -5.20
CA PHE A 178 14.58 -11.45 -5.02
C PHE A 178 15.30 -12.19 -6.14
N THR A 179 16.60 -12.43 -5.97
CA THR A 179 17.31 -13.43 -6.77
C THR A 179 16.91 -14.81 -6.25
N SER A 180 15.98 -15.44 -6.99
CA SER A 180 15.82 -16.89 -7.19
C SER A 180 15.94 -17.81 -5.97
N MET A 181 14.79 -18.34 -5.53
CA MET A 181 14.67 -19.74 -5.10
C MET A 181 14.11 -20.56 -6.26
#